data_AF-A0A6N8H9J2-F1
#
_entry.id   AF-A0A6N8H9J2-F1
#
_cell.length_a   1.000
_cell.length_b   1.000
_cell.length_c   1.000
_cell.angle_alpha   90.00
_cell.angle_beta   90.00
_cell.angle_gamma   90.00
#
_symmetry.space_group_name_H-M   'P 1'
#
loop_
_entity.id
_entity.type
_entity.pdbx_description
1 polymer ?
#
loop_
_entity_poly.entity_id
_entity_poly.type
_entity_poly.pdbx_seq_one_letter_code
_entity_poly.pdbx_strand_id
1 'polypeptide(L)'
;MYTMHFDHSHKTAVHTELLQDLYLSVDAKGLAAILCSFGKDAFELSELADQLRDNLSDELIFCALMELYGICYLDVWEEGNDFHLKLRGM
;
A
#
# COMPACT_ATOMS: atom_id res chain seq x y z
N MET A 1 -29.71 -6.06 -7.22
CA MET A 1 -28.40 -5.40 -7.43
C MET A 1 -28.09 -4.62 -6.17
N TYR A 2 -27.20 -5.12 -5.32
CA TYR A 2 -26.72 -4.35 -4.18
C TYR A 2 -25.65 -3.39 -4.70
N THR A 3 -26.02 -2.12 -4.86
CA THR A 3 -25.06 -1.04 -5.11
C THR A 3 -24.28 -0.83 -3.83
N MET A 4 -23.10 -1.43 -3.74
CA MET A 4 -22.11 -1.07 -2.73
C MET A 4 -21.74 0.39 -2.97
N HIS A 5 -22.26 1.29 -2.14
CA HIS A 5 -21.73 2.64 -2.02
C HIS A 5 -20.37 2.51 -1.34
N PHE A 6 -19.29 2.45 -2.14
CA PHE A 6 -17.95 2.72 -1.63
C PHE A 6 -17.95 4.19 -1.26
N ASP A 7 -18.11 4.48 0.02
CA ASP A 7 -17.99 5.81 0.58
C ASP A 7 -16.52 6.21 0.44
N HIS A 8 -16.19 6.80 -0.71
CA HIS A 8 -14.87 7.35 -0.99
C HIS A 8 -14.73 8.61 -0.14
N SER A 9 -14.54 8.42 1.17
CA SER A 9 -14.00 9.46 2.03
C SER A 9 -12.70 9.91 1.35
N HIS A 10 -12.70 11.10 0.75
CA HIS A 10 -11.54 11.74 0.09
C HIS A 10 -10.39 12.06 1.08
N LYS A 11 -10.34 11.37 2.22
CA LYS A 11 -9.35 11.49 3.27
C LYS A 11 -8.71 10.13 3.46
N THR A 12 -7.48 10.03 2.99
CA THR A 12 -6.58 8.95 3.37
C THR A 12 -6.24 9.10 4.86
N ALA A 13 -6.69 8.18 5.69
CA ALA A 13 -6.21 8.07 7.06
C ALA A 13 -4.93 7.22 7.04
N VAL A 14 -3.80 7.84 7.37
CA VAL A 14 -2.49 7.18 7.50
C VAL A 14 -2.11 7.12 8.96
N HIS A 15 -1.57 6.00 9.42
CA HIS A 15 -1.09 5.89 10.79
C HIS A 15 0.01 6.92 11.08
N THR A 16 -0.15 7.66 12.17
CA THR A 16 0.80 8.70 12.58
C THR A 16 2.18 8.13 12.87
N GLU A 17 2.26 6.89 13.35
CA GLU A 17 3.51 6.16 13.60
C GLU A 17 4.33 6.01 12.31
N LEU A 18 3.68 5.54 11.23
CA LEU A 18 4.30 5.41 9.92
C LEU A 18 4.77 6.76 9.36
N LEU A 19 3.97 7.82 9.53
CA LEU A 19 4.36 9.17 9.10
C LEU A 19 5.54 9.74 9.88
N GLN A 20 5.63 9.44 11.17
CA GLN A 20 6.66 9.93 12.08
C GLN A 20 7.94 9.09 12.04
N ASP A 21 7.91 7.90 11.45
CA ASP A 21 9.06 7.01 11.36
C ASP A 21 10.19 7.64 10.53
N LEU A 22 11.33 7.89 11.14
CA LEU A 22 12.48 8.54 10.50
C LEU A 22 13.27 7.59 9.59
N TYR A 23 13.03 6.27 9.70
CA TYR A 23 13.69 5.26 8.89
C TYR A 23 12.96 4.96 7.58
N LEU A 24 11.74 5.47 7.39
CA LEU A 24 10.99 5.37 6.15
C LEU A 24 11.23 6.58 5.24
N SER A 25 11.48 6.33 3.97
CA SER A 25 11.54 7.36 2.95
C SER A 25 10.18 8.04 2.74
N VAL A 26 10.20 9.21 2.11
CA VAL A 26 8.97 9.92 1.73
C VAL A 26 8.15 9.09 0.74
N ASP A 27 8.81 8.34 -0.14
CA ASP A 27 8.18 7.49 -1.14
C ASP A 27 7.49 6.28 -0.48
N ALA A 28 8.16 5.62 0.48
CA ALA A 28 7.55 4.54 1.26
C ALA A 28 6.32 5.02 2.05
N LYS A 29 6.40 6.22 2.64
CA LYS A 29 5.26 6.84 3.33
C LYS A 29 4.12 7.18 2.37
N GLY A 30 4.44 7.72 1.20
CA GLY A 30 3.48 8.04 0.15
C GLY A 30 2.77 6.78 -0.36
N LEU A 31 3.53 5.72 -0.64
CA LEU A 31 2.97 4.45 -1.08
C LEU A 31 2.07 3.82 -0.02
N ALA A 32 2.51 3.79 1.25
CA ALA A 32 1.67 3.30 2.34
C ALA A 32 0.37 4.11 2.46
N ALA A 33 0.43 5.43 2.32
CA ALA A 33 -0.75 6.27 2.29
C ALA A 33 -1.70 5.90 1.14
N ILE A 34 -1.17 5.68 -0.07
CA ILE A 34 -1.97 5.25 -1.21
C ILE A 34 -2.64 3.90 -0.92
N LEU A 35 -1.91 2.92 -0.40
CA LEU A 35 -2.44 1.62 0.00
C LEU A 35 -3.57 1.77 1.04
N CYS A 36 -3.39 2.61 2.06
CA CYS A 36 -4.43 2.89 3.05
C CYS A 36 -5.70 3.48 2.42
N SER A 37 -5.56 4.26 1.36
CA SER A 37 -6.67 4.98 0.72
C SER A 37 -7.66 4.07 -0.02
N PHE A 38 -7.21 2.89 -0.44
CA PHE A 38 -8.07 1.91 -1.10
C PHE A 38 -8.99 1.17 -0.12
N GLY A 39 -8.71 1.23 1.19
CA GLY A 39 -9.58 0.66 2.23
C GLY A 39 -9.72 -0.87 2.17
N LYS A 40 -8.75 -1.57 1.58
CA LYS A 40 -8.67 -3.04 1.59
C LYS A 40 -7.65 -3.51 2.62
N ASP A 41 -7.90 -4.68 3.21
CA ASP A 41 -6.97 -5.32 4.13
C ASP A 41 -5.72 -5.86 3.43
N ALA A 42 -5.81 -6.19 2.14
CA ALA A 42 -4.70 -6.70 1.35
C ALA A 42 -4.86 -6.37 -0.14
N PHE A 43 -3.74 -6.30 -0.86
CA PHE A 43 -3.66 -6.01 -2.29
C PHE A 43 -2.84 -7.06 -3.02
N GLU A 44 -3.26 -7.41 -4.23
CA GLU A 44 -2.39 -8.13 -5.16
C GLU A 44 -1.34 -7.17 -5.72
N LEU A 45 -0.09 -7.62 -5.84
CA LEU A 45 1.00 -6.81 -6.37
C LEU A 45 0.73 -6.42 -7.83
N SER A 46 0.14 -7.31 -8.63
CA SER A 46 -0.25 -6.98 -10.01
C SER A 46 -1.34 -5.91 -10.06
N GLU A 47 -2.34 -5.98 -9.18
CA GLU A 47 -3.40 -4.97 -9.06
C GLU A 47 -2.79 -3.59 -8.71
N LEU A 48 -1.87 -3.56 -7.74
CA LEU A 48 -1.18 -2.34 -7.33
C LEU A 48 -0.35 -1.76 -8.49
N ALA A 49 0.43 -2.60 -9.17
CA ALA A 49 1.25 -2.17 -10.31
C ALA A 49 0.39 -1.59 -11.42
N ASP A 50 -0.74 -2.23 -11.76
CA ASP A 50 -1.66 -1.74 -12.78
C ASP A 50 -2.32 -0.41 -12.41
N GLN A 51 -2.68 -0.21 -11.14
CA GLN A 51 -3.27 1.04 -10.66
C GLN A 51 -2.28 2.21 -10.62
N LEU A 52 -1.00 1.92 -10.39
CA LEU A 52 0.05 2.94 -10.25
C LEU A 52 0.88 3.14 -11.52
N ARG A 53 0.71 2.29 -12.54
CA ARG A 53 1.52 2.26 -13.78
C ARG A 53 1.73 3.61 -14.44
N ASP A 54 0.73 4.48 -14.43
CA ASP A 54 0.80 5.79 -15.11
C ASP A 54 1.40 6.90 -14.22
N ASN A 55 1.55 6.65 -12.91
CA ASN A 55 1.93 7.64 -11.91
C ASN A 55 3.29 7.38 -11.26
N LEU A 56 3.69 6.11 -11.14
CA LEU A 56 4.91 5.68 -10.46
C LEU A 56 5.61 4.59 -11.29
N SER A 57 6.94 4.58 -11.27
CA SER A 57 7.71 3.51 -11.89
C SER A 57 7.71 2.26 -11.02
N ASP A 58 7.78 1.09 -11.66
CA ASP A 58 7.90 -0.21 -10.97
C ASP A 58 9.08 -0.24 -10.00
N GLU A 59 10.19 0.42 -10.35
CA GLU A 59 11.37 0.53 -9.49
C GLU A 59 11.08 1.32 -8.20
N LEU A 60 10.34 2.43 -8.29
CA LEU A 60 9.94 3.22 -7.12
C LEU A 60 8.98 2.44 -6.24
N ILE A 61 7.98 1.79 -6.85
CA ILE A 61 7.02 0.93 -6.13
C ILE A 61 7.78 -0.18 -5.41
N PHE A 62 8.69 -0.87 -6.10
CA PHE A 62 9.46 -1.97 -5.52
C PHE A 62 10.36 -1.50 -4.36
N CYS A 63 11.10 -0.41 -4.52
CA CYS A 63 11.94 0.15 -3.45
C CYS A 63 11.12 0.53 -2.22
N ALA A 64 9.99 1.21 -2.42
CA ALA A 64 9.09 1.59 -1.33
C ALA A 64 8.48 0.36 -0.61
N LEU A 65 8.08 -0.67 -1.35
CA LEU A 65 7.58 -1.93 -0.76
C LEU A 65 8.68 -2.64 0.04
N MET A 66 9.91 -2.68 -0.47
CA MET A 66 11.05 -3.29 0.22
C MET A 66 11.40 -2.56 1.53
N GLU A 67 11.30 -1.23 1.56
CA GLU A 67 11.47 -0.46 2.79
C GLU A 67 10.38 -0.79 3.83
N LEU A 68 9.11 -0.77 3.42
CA LEU A 68 7.99 -1.07 4.30
C LEU A 68 8.07 -2.52 4.84
N TYR A 69 8.47 -3.46 3.99
CA TYR A 69 8.71 -4.85 4.39
C TYR A 69 9.89 -4.96 5.36
N GLY A 70 11.01 -4.31 5.06
CA GLY A 70 12.23 -4.34 5.87
C GLY A 70 12.05 -3.78 7.28
N ILE A 71 11.10 -2.87 7.49
CA ILE A 71 10.78 -2.24 8.79
C ILE A 71 9.51 -2.88 9.41
N CYS A 72 9.02 -3.99 8.86
CA CYS A 72 7.88 -4.74 9.39
C CYS A 72 6.54 -3.98 9.37
N TYR A 73 6.37 -3.00 8.50
CA TYR A 73 5.08 -2.35 8.23
C TYR A 73 4.26 -3.05 7.16
N LEU A 74 4.88 -3.95 6.38
CA LEU A 74 4.23 -4.69 5.31
C LEU A 74 4.42 -6.20 5.48
N ASP A 75 3.32 -6.93 5.51
CA ASP A 75 3.30 -8.38 5.32
C ASP A 75 3.20 -8.70 3.83
N VAL A 76 4.02 -9.65 3.38
CA VAL A 76 4.01 -10.15 2.01
C VAL A 76 3.91 -11.68 2.04
N TRP A 77 2.98 -12.24 1.28
CA TRP A 77 2.89 -13.69 1.07
C TRP A 77 2.53 -13.99 -0.38
N GLU A 78 2.89 -15.18 -0.82
CA GLU A 78 2.54 -15.68 -2.15
C GLU A 78 1.23 -16.47 -2.07
N GLU A 79 0.32 -16.21 -3.00
CA GLU A 79 -0.92 -16.97 -3.15
C GLU A 79 -1.21 -17.14 -4.64
N GLY A 80 -1.27 -18.40 -5.09
CA GLY A 80 -1.43 -18.71 -6.51
C GLY A 80 -0.20 -18.30 -7.34
N ASN A 81 -0.37 -17.33 -8.22
CA ASN A 81 0.68 -16.81 -9.12
C ASN A 81 1.01 -15.33 -8.84
N ASP A 82 0.58 -14.79 -7.69
CA ASP A 82 0.80 -13.38 -7.33
C ASP A 82 1.25 -13.23 -5.86
N PHE A 83 1.73 -12.04 -5.53
CA PHE A 83 2.09 -11.63 -4.19
C PHE A 83 1.00 -10.75 -3.59
N HIS A 84 0.58 -11.09 -2.39
CA HIS A 84 -0.36 -10.30 -1.61
C HIS A 84 0.40 -9.43 -0.61
N LEU A 85 -0.07 -8.19 -0.49
CA LEU A 85 0.53 -7.10 0.26
C LEU A 85 -0.46 -6.63 1.32
N LYS A 86 -0.10 -6.71 2.60
CA LYS A 86 -0.93 -6.21 3.71
C LYS A 86 -0.14 -5.28 4.60
N LEU A 87 -0.63 -4.05 4.76
CA LEU A 87 -0.06 -3.14 5.75
C LEU A 87 -0.42 -3.61 7.17
N ARG A 88 0.58 -3.63 8.05
CA ARG A 88 0.42 -3.95 9.46
C ARG A 88 -0.04 -2.73 10.25
N GLY A 89 -0.82 -3.00 11.30
CA GLY A 89 -1.36 -1.94 12.16
C GLY A 89 -2.59 -1.25 11.58
N MET A 90 -3.12 -1.73 10.44
CA MET A 90 -4.41 -1.36 9.87
C MET A 90 -5.53 -2.26 10.37
#